data_AF-X0JA72-F1
#
_entry.id   AF-X0JA72-F1
#
_cell.length_a   1.000
_cell.length_b   1.000
_cell.length_c   1.000
_cell.angle_alpha   90.00
_cell.angle_beta   90.00
_cell.angle_gamma   90.00
#
_symmetry.space_group_name_H-M   'P 1'
#
loop_
_entity.id
_entity.type
_entity.pdbx_description
1 polymer ?
#
loop_
_entity_poly.entity_id
_entity_poly.type
_entity_poly.pdbx_seq_one_letter_code
_entity_poly.pdbx_strand_id
1 'polypeptide(L)'
;MVEWRFRIIGSITTEKELLGTSIPPEWQMWEEAYFKRVSETLADSNHTATLINDGCDNGDSEQLNCTKTCSSAEYMFKSPQNLWNCMTLSTVAMKVVPEPTNDTVNRESESEMKDKFHFGSLRDFRYPFGKVRKCLWQSCSDSKYGSCTPGLVDYQCDLINQFTVEKFGTVLSTSYCRNADPGIDSDLVGQGVLIAYIIQHFLVLFFALSFGLTCRWTRTNVWGRMGVIWSKGSSSASDARSQKAHGLTKWLIRIRSQFPSATISTLVDLQEAQALFTATISVAAIIAFHGYLGLASIVSISSYVLNNEIALGVMIIGMSPLFLLQLSLDASGNASMYTLIFVFLNWCLILLKWILQKAQGASKFEAHLKDLSSVPACGDNPGAMSYCMNYGITTGLGYTKQSFILGHVLIALLAVYWILRYLVTLGSDSVVYYSRGTGSWWARTKPGASRLAQSLDSFFVFEILVALMVVLSVVATTLGLTDLFVLHQKLHILYTPQGGLPWSFGQLTAVAVWFPVVFKFLYYCGVEDGVQARIDKDEYVVSRRETAISEFQDSKESTSEGDRLIELVSASKTTSGLER
;
A
#
# COMPACT_ATOMS: atom_id res chain seq x y z
N MET A 1 -53.87 17.39 -6.38
CA MET A 1 -53.59 18.67 -7.06
C MET A 1 -52.47 19.30 -6.29
N VAL A 2 -51.28 19.14 -6.84
CA VAL A 2 -50.04 19.67 -6.31
C VAL A 2 -49.64 20.89 -7.13
N GLU A 3 -49.17 21.95 -6.48
CA GLU A 3 -48.49 23.06 -7.16
C GLU A 3 -46.96 22.92 -6.96
N TRP A 4 -46.25 22.68 -8.05
CA TRP A 4 -44.79 22.60 -8.07
C TRP A 4 -44.13 23.98 -8.12
N ARG A 5 -42.98 24.12 -7.47
CA ARG A 5 -42.15 25.34 -7.52
C ARG A 5 -40.72 24.99 -7.85
N PHE A 6 -40.03 25.83 -8.60
CA PHE A 6 -38.60 25.66 -8.86
C PHE A 6 -37.74 26.39 -7.84
N ARG A 7 -36.57 25.82 -7.57
CA ARG A 7 -35.54 26.42 -6.72
C ARG A 7 -34.17 26.20 -7.36
N ILE A 8 -33.28 27.18 -7.25
CA ILE A 8 -31.89 27.06 -7.70
C ILE A 8 -30.96 26.81 -6.53
N ILE A 9 -29.99 25.93 -6.72
CA ILE A 9 -28.84 25.76 -5.82
C ILE A 9 -27.53 25.89 -6.61
N GLY A 10 -26.45 26.29 -5.92
CA GLY A 10 -25.12 26.45 -6.53
C GLY A 10 -24.34 25.13 -6.61
N SER A 11 -24.37 24.33 -5.56
CA SER A 11 -23.72 23.01 -5.52
C SER A 11 -24.23 22.20 -4.32
N ILE A 12 -23.86 20.93 -4.27
CA ILE A 12 -24.02 20.09 -3.08
C ILE A 12 -22.75 20.23 -2.23
N THR A 13 -22.90 20.54 -0.95
CA THR A 13 -21.77 20.71 -0.01
C THR A 13 -21.67 19.57 1.02
N THR A 14 -22.34 18.44 0.81
CA THR A 14 -22.29 17.32 1.75
C THR A 14 -20.93 16.65 1.74
N GLU A 15 -20.33 16.52 2.93
CA GLU A 15 -19.18 15.64 3.12
C GLU A 15 -19.69 14.19 3.16
N LYS A 16 -19.24 13.37 2.20
CA LYS A 16 -19.45 11.92 2.22
C LYS A 16 -18.10 11.23 2.16
N GLU A 17 -17.99 10.11 2.86
CA GLU A 17 -16.82 9.25 2.81
C GLU A 17 -17.21 7.85 2.35
N LEU A 18 -16.38 7.23 1.52
CA LEU A 18 -16.48 5.83 1.12
C LEU A 18 -15.15 5.16 1.47
N LEU A 19 -15.19 4.16 2.35
CA LEU A 19 -14.01 3.42 2.82
C LEU A 19 -12.89 4.29 3.42
N GLY A 20 -13.21 5.49 3.93
CA GLY A 20 -12.21 6.43 4.48
C GLY A 20 -11.62 7.41 3.45
N THR A 21 -12.02 7.28 2.17
CA THR A 21 -11.76 8.27 1.13
C THR A 21 -12.91 9.28 1.08
N SER A 22 -12.58 10.56 1.19
CA SER A 22 -13.54 11.65 0.99
C SER A 22 -14.01 11.65 -0.46
N ILE A 23 -15.33 11.54 -0.66
CA ILE A 23 -15.95 11.58 -1.97
C ILE A 23 -16.15 13.04 -2.38
N PRO A 24 -15.48 13.51 -3.44
CA PRO A 24 -15.59 14.90 -3.85
C PRO A 24 -17.03 15.25 -4.27
N PRO A 25 -17.45 16.52 -4.08
CA PRO A 25 -18.81 16.96 -4.42
C PRO A 25 -19.25 16.61 -5.84
N GLU A 26 -18.33 16.72 -6.81
CA GLU A 26 -18.56 16.40 -8.22
C GLU A 26 -19.05 14.95 -8.43
N TRP A 27 -18.43 13.98 -7.77
CA TRP A 27 -18.85 12.58 -7.85
C TRP A 27 -20.21 12.35 -7.17
N GLN A 28 -20.49 13.05 -6.08
CA GLN A 28 -21.80 12.99 -5.42
C GLN A 28 -22.91 13.55 -6.32
N MET A 29 -22.61 14.61 -7.07
CA MET A 29 -23.55 15.20 -8.03
C MET A 29 -23.88 14.22 -9.16
N TRP A 30 -22.92 13.42 -9.62
CA TRP A 30 -23.18 12.34 -10.58
C TRP A 30 -24.10 11.25 -10.01
N GLU A 31 -23.82 10.78 -8.79
CA GLU A 31 -24.66 9.79 -8.09
C GLU A 31 -26.11 10.30 -7.98
N GLU A 32 -26.25 11.56 -7.58
CA GLU A 32 -27.54 12.19 -7.37
C GLU A 32 -28.29 12.40 -8.69
N ALA A 33 -27.63 12.94 -9.71
CA ALA A 33 -28.22 13.21 -11.02
C ALA A 33 -28.69 11.93 -11.72
N TYR A 34 -27.89 10.85 -11.68
CA TYR A 34 -28.26 9.58 -12.31
C TYR A 34 -29.31 8.80 -11.52
N PHE A 35 -29.15 8.68 -10.19
CA PHE A 35 -29.84 7.62 -9.45
C PHE A 35 -30.95 8.12 -8.54
N LYS A 36 -30.83 9.32 -7.98
CA LYS A 36 -31.71 9.79 -6.90
C LYS A 36 -32.64 10.92 -7.33
N ARG A 37 -32.24 11.71 -8.33
CA ARG A 37 -32.96 12.93 -8.75
C ARG A 37 -34.44 12.71 -9.07
N VAL A 38 -34.80 11.61 -9.74
CA VAL A 38 -36.21 11.30 -10.07
C VAL A 38 -37.00 11.03 -8.79
N SER A 39 -36.53 10.11 -7.95
CA SER A 39 -37.21 9.74 -6.71
C SER A 39 -37.27 10.91 -5.72
N GLU A 40 -36.19 11.67 -5.57
CA GLU A 40 -36.14 12.80 -4.65
C GLU A 40 -37.07 13.94 -5.08
N THR A 41 -37.11 14.25 -6.38
CA THR A 41 -38.04 15.26 -6.90
C THR A 41 -39.48 14.86 -6.60
N LEU A 42 -39.83 13.58 -6.81
CA LEU A 42 -41.19 13.06 -6.57
C LEU A 42 -41.55 12.93 -5.08
N ALA A 43 -40.56 12.70 -4.21
CA ALA A 43 -40.78 12.50 -2.78
C ALA A 43 -40.77 13.80 -1.96
N ASP A 44 -40.42 14.95 -2.55
CA ASP A 44 -40.40 16.23 -1.84
C ASP A 44 -41.81 16.65 -1.41
N SER A 45 -42.04 16.68 -0.10
CA SER A 45 -43.32 17.09 0.50
C SER A 45 -43.72 18.52 0.16
N ASN A 46 -42.73 19.38 -0.12
CA ASN A 46 -42.96 20.77 -0.53
C ASN A 46 -43.07 20.92 -2.05
N HIS A 47 -42.94 19.82 -2.81
CA HIS A 47 -43.03 19.78 -4.27
C HIS A 47 -42.11 20.82 -4.94
N THR A 48 -40.88 20.91 -4.44
CA THR A 48 -39.87 21.83 -4.95
C THR A 48 -38.93 21.12 -5.91
N ALA A 49 -38.97 21.53 -7.17
CA ALA A 49 -38.07 21.06 -8.22
C ALA A 49 -36.76 21.84 -8.18
N THR A 50 -35.70 21.18 -7.70
CA THR A 50 -34.39 21.83 -7.53
C THR A 50 -33.54 21.73 -8.80
N LEU A 51 -33.07 22.87 -9.30
CA LEU A 51 -32.18 23.03 -10.44
C LEU A 51 -30.81 23.56 -10.00
N ILE A 52 -29.78 23.21 -10.76
CA ILE A 52 -28.40 23.65 -10.58
C ILE A 52 -28.15 24.90 -11.44
N ASN A 53 -27.50 25.91 -10.84
CA ASN A 53 -27.28 27.22 -11.43
C ASN A 53 -26.50 27.20 -12.76
N ASP A 54 -25.48 26.35 -12.85
CA ASP A 54 -24.60 26.14 -14.00
C ASP A 54 -25.01 24.93 -14.86
N GLY A 55 -26.21 24.37 -14.63
CA GLY A 55 -26.74 23.30 -15.48
C GLY A 55 -27.35 23.83 -16.78
N CYS A 56 -27.45 22.93 -17.76
CA CYS A 56 -27.86 23.21 -19.14
C CYS A 56 -26.85 23.99 -19.98
N ASP A 57 -25.56 23.83 -19.66
CA ASP A 57 -24.46 24.27 -20.51
C ASP A 57 -24.39 23.43 -21.80
N ASN A 58 -24.58 24.09 -22.94
CA ASN A 58 -24.54 23.52 -24.28
C ASN A 58 -23.20 23.78 -25.00
N GLY A 59 -22.19 24.31 -24.30
CA GLY A 59 -20.90 24.73 -24.84
C GLY A 59 -20.84 26.20 -25.29
N ASP A 60 -21.96 26.91 -25.29
CA ASP A 60 -22.02 28.33 -25.60
C ASP A 60 -21.91 29.14 -24.28
N SER A 61 -20.73 29.71 -24.00
CA SER A 61 -20.41 30.35 -22.71
C SER A 61 -21.30 31.56 -22.33
N GLU A 62 -22.10 32.05 -23.27
CA GLU A 62 -22.94 33.23 -23.08
C GLU A 62 -24.41 32.89 -22.74
N GLN A 63 -24.90 31.66 -22.99
CA GLN A 63 -26.31 31.31 -22.78
C GLN A 63 -26.55 29.83 -22.44
N LEU A 64 -27.13 29.57 -21.26
CA LEU A 64 -27.63 28.25 -20.86
C LEU A 64 -28.90 27.89 -21.66
N ASN A 65 -29.00 26.66 -22.16
CA ASN A 65 -30.17 26.23 -22.94
C ASN A 65 -30.51 24.75 -22.73
N CYS A 66 -31.48 24.48 -21.86
CA CYS A 66 -31.90 23.10 -21.57
C CYS A 66 -32.60 22.43 -22.76
N THR A 67 -33.24 23.16 -23.67
CA THR A 67 -33.86 22.56 -24.85
C THR A 67 -32.80 21.90 -25.73
N LYS A 68 -31.70 22.61 -26.01
CA LYS A 68 -30.54 22.09 -26.77
C LYS A 68 -29.78 21.04 -25.96
N THR A 69 -29.50 21.30 -24.68
CA THR A 69 -28.71 20.41 -23.83
C THR A 69 -29.40 19.06 -23.61
N CYS A 70 -30.69 19.03 -23.27
CA CYS A 70 -31.43 17.78 -23.02
C CYS A 70 -31.84 17.06 -24.32
N SER A 71 -31.83 17.76 -25.47
CA SER A 71 -32.10 17.12 -26.77
C SER A 71 -30.88 16.39 -27.35
N SER A 72 -29.66 16.65 -26.87
CA SER A 72 -28.43 15.95 -27.25
C SER A 72 -27.90 15.05 -26.13
N ALA A 73 -27.53 13.81 -26.44
CA ALA A 73 -26.90 12.93 -25.44
C ALA A 73 -25.51 13.47 -25.04
N GLU A 74 -24.74 13.98 -26.00
CA GLU A 74 -23.40 14.53 -25.79
C GLU A 74 -23.39 15.63 -24.74
N TYR A 75 -24.29 16.61 -24.84
CA TYR A 75 -24.35 17.73 -23.88
C TYR A 75 -25.00 17.32 -22.56
N MET A 76 -26.05 16.50 -22.59
CA MET A 76 -26.77 16.05 -21.40
C MET A 76 -25.86 15.29 -20.43
N PHE A 77 -25.02 14.38 -20.94
CA PHE A 77 -24.13 13.56 -20.13
C PHE A 77 -22.71 14.12 -19.99
N LYS A 78 -22.47 15.37 -20.43
CA LYS A 78 -21.17 16.04 -20.33
C LYS A 78 -20.78 16.41 -18.90
N SER A 79 -21.78 16.76 -18.08
CA SER A 79 -21.62 17.20 -16.69
C SER A 79 -22.79 16.74 -15.82
N PRO A 80 -22.58 16.54 -14.50
CA PRO A 80 -23.66 16.14 -13.61
C PRO A 80 -24.74 17.23 -13.49
N GLN A 81 -24.38 18.51 -13.63
CA GLN A 81 -25.31 19.63 -13.62
C GLN A 81 -26.30 19.60 -14.79
N ASN A 82 -25.81 19.26 -15.99
CA ASN A 82 -26.66 19.12 -17.16
C ASN A 82 -27.65 17.98 -16.99
N LEU A 83 -27.15 16.82 -16.59
CA LEU A 83 -27.98 15.65 -16.32
C LEU A 83 -29.03 15.95 -15.25
N TRP A 84 -28.63 16.61 -14.15
CA TRP A 84 -29.51 17.00 -13.07
C TRP A 84 -30.69 17.83 -13.56
N ASN A 85 -30.42 18.94 -14.24
CA ASN A 85 -31.47 19.84 -14.71
C ASN A 85 -32.38 19.15 -15.72
N CYS A 86 -31.82 18.36 -16.63
CA CYS A 86 -32.60 17.57 -17.58
C CYS A 86 -33.51 16.56 -16.86
N MET A 87 -33.02 15.85 -15.85
CA MET A 87 -33.80 14.86 -15.09
C MET A 87 -34.90 15.52 -14.26
N THR A 88 -34.61 16.63 -13.58
CA THR A 88 -35.60 17.39 -12.80
C THR A 88 -36.72 17.94 -13.70
N LEU A 89 -36.36 18.67 -14.77
CA LEU A 89 -37.35 19.25 -15.69
C LEU A 89 -38.22 18.17 -16.34
N SER A 90 -37.62 17.05 -16.73
CA SER A 90 -38.37 15.91 -17.29
C SER A 90 -39.36 15.31 -16.30
N THR A 91 -38.95 15.18 -15.04
CA THR A 91 -39.78 14.57 -13.99
C THR A 91 -41.00 15.44 -13.71
N VAL A 92 -40.81 16.75 -13.57
CA VAL A 92 -41.91 17.71 -13.34
C VAL A 92 -42.83 17.78 -14.55
N ALA A 93 -42.28 17.92 -15.76
CA ALA A 93 -43.09 17.96 -16.97
C ALA A 93 -43.95 16.69 -17.12
N MET A 94 -43.41 15.52 -16.78
CA MET A 94 -44.14 14.24 -16.85
C MET A 94 -45.32 14.16 -15.87
N LYS A 95 -45.27 14.92 -14.77
CA LYS A 95 -46.34 14.96 -13.75
C LYS A 95 -47.38 16.06 -13.98
N VAL A 96 -47.07 17.07 -14.80
CA VAL A 96 -47.88 18.28 -14.96
C VAL A 96 -48.52 18.39 -16.35
N VAL A 97 -47.92 17.78 -17.37
CA VAL A 97 -48.33 17.96 -18.77
C VAL A 97 -49.38 16.94 -19.25
N PRO A 98 -49.21 15.62 -19.07
CA PRO A 98 -50.14 14.67 -19.67
C PRO A 98 -51.47 14.59 -18.89
N GLU A 99 -52.60 14.56 -19.59
CA GLU A 99 -53.88 14.25 -18.94
C GLU A 99 -53.87 12.80 -18.42
N PRO A 100 -54.48 12.50 -17.25
CA PRO A 100 -55.41 13.32 -16.45
C PRO A 100 -54.77 13.99 -15.22
N THR A 101 -53.48 14.37 -15.24
CA THR A 101 -52.85 14.95 -14.05
C THR A 101 -53.46 16.30 -13.68
N ASN A 102 -53.87 16.45 -12.42
CA ASN A 102 -54.35 17.70 -11.85
C ASN A 102 -53.23 18.55 -11.23
N ASP A 103 -51.96 18.21 -11.48
CA ASP A 103 -50.83 18.95 -10.91
C ASP A 103 -50.48 20.15 -11.80
N THR A 104 -50.02 21.22 -11.17
CA THR A 104 -49.69 22.49 -11.83
C THR A 104 -48.32 22.96 -11.41
N VAL A 105 -47.74 23.90 -12.14
CA VAL A 105 -46.50 24.60 -11.74
C VAL A 105 -46.85 26.05 -11.46
N ASN A 106 -46.24 26.61 -10.42
CA ASN A 106 -46.36 28.02 -10.11
C ASN A 106 -45.84 28.87 -11.28
N ARG A 107 -46.70 29.74 -11.82
CA ARG A 107 -46.43 30.50 -13.06
C ARG A 107 -45.24 31.44 -12.96
N GLU A 108 -45.06 32.10 -11.82
CA GLU A 108 -43.96 33.04 -11.60
C GLU A 108 -42.62 32.28 -11.57
N SER A 109 -42.59 31.18 -10.82
CA SER A 109 -41.42 30.30 -10.74
C SER A 109 -41.07 29.65 -12.09
N GLU A 110 -42.06 29.22 -12.88
CA GLU A 110 -41.80 28.68 -14.23
C GLU A 110 -41.23 29.76 -15.16
N SER A 111 -41.78 30.98 -15.13
CA SER A 111 -41.32 32.09 -15.97
C SER A 111 -39.87 32.47 -15.67
N GLU A 112 -39.52 32.59 -14.39
CA GLU A 112 -38.15 32.93 -13.98
C GLU A 112 -37.14 31.86 -14.45
N MET A 113 -37.47 30.57 -14.25
CA MET A 113 -36.57 29.49 -14.68
C MET A 113 -36.51 29.36 -16.20
N LYS A 114 -37.62 29.63 -16.89
CA LYS A 114 -37.68 29.63 -18.36
C LYS A 114 -36.74 30.69 -18.93
N ASP A 115 -36.76 31.90 -18.39
CA ASP A 115 -35.91 33.01 -18.86
C ASP A 115 -34.43 32.72 -18.60
N LYS A 116 -34.11 32.01 -17.52
CA LYS A 116 -32.73 31.64 -17.19
C LYS A 116 -32.18 30.46 -18.00
N PHE A 117 -32.97 29.39 -18.13
CA PHE A 117 -32.51 28.11 -18.67
C PHE A 117 -33.01 27.81 -20.09
N HIS A 118 -33.85 28.66 -20.66
CA HIS A 118 -34.35 28.60 -22.03
C HIS A 118 -34.95 27.24 -22.44
N PHE A 119 -35.75 26.62 -21.56
CA PHE A 119 -36.43 25.35 -21.84
C PHE A 119 -37.78 25.49 -22.56
N GLY A 120 -38.19 26.71 -22.92
CA GLY A 120 -39.49 26.96 -23.57
C GLY A 120 -40.65 26.83 -22.59
N SER A 121 -41.65 25.99 -22.89
CA SER A 121 -42.70 25.60 -21.93
C SER A 121 -42.50 24.14 -21.54
N LEU A 122 -42.86 23.79 -20.30
CA LEU A 122 -42.85 22.38 -19.88
C LEU A 122 -43.71 21.48 -20.78
N ARG A 123 -44.75 22.02 -21.43
CA ARG A 123 -45.58 21.29 -22.40
C ARG A 123 -44.82 20.86 -23.65
N ASP A 124 -43.88 21.68 -24.10
CA ASP A 124 -43.09 21.44 -25.31
C ASP A 124 -41.77 20.73 -25.02
N PHE A 125 -41.45 20.54 -23.73
CA PHE A 125 -40.22 19.93 -23.28
C PHE A 125 -40.23 18.42 -23.56
N ARG A 126 -39.55 18.00 -24.64
CA ARG A 126 -39.42 16.59 -25.01
C ARG A 126 -38.58 15.84 -23.98
N TYR A 127 -39.21 14.95 -23.23
CA TYR A 127 -38.60 14.16 -22.16
C TYR A 127 -37.34 13.38 -22.63
N PRO A 128 -36.12 13.72 -22.17
CA PRO A 128 -34.89 12.96 -22.45
C PRO A 128 -34.86 11.54 -21.87
N PHE A 129 -35.88 11.08 -21.15
CA PHE A 129 -35.92 9.74 -20.55
C PHE A 129 -35.63 8.60 -21.54
N GLY A 130 -36.00 8.76 -22.82
CA GLY A 130 -35.62 7.79 -23.86
C GLY A 130 -34.10 7.65 -24.04
N LYS A 131 -33.34 8.74 -23.91
CA LYS A 131 -31.87 8.74 -23.96
C LYS A 131 -31.27 8.18 -22.68
N VAL A 132 -31.81 8.60 -21.53
CA VAL A 132 -31.41 8.10 -20.20
C VAL A 132 -31.51 6.60 -20.14
N ARG A 133 -32.66 6.04 -20.54
CA ARG A 133 -32.92 4.61 -20.61
C ARG A 133 -31.95 3.86 -21.52
N LYS A 134 -31.66 4.40 -22.72
CA LYS A 134 -30.67 3.81 -23.63
C LYS A 134 -29.25 3.82 -23.03
N CYS A 135 -28.85 4.94 -22.43
CA CYS A 135 -27.57 5.10 -21.75
C CYS A 135 -27.43 4.11 -20.57
N LEU A 136 -28.45 4.03 -19.70
CA LEU A 136 -28.52 3.07 -18.58
C LEU A 136 -28.41 1.63 -19.08
N TRP A 137 -29.21 1.25 -20.08
CA TRP A 137 -29.22 -0.11 -20.60
C TRP A 137 -27.88 -0.50 -21.21
N GLN A 138 -27.31 0.35 -22.07
CA GLN A 138 -26.02 0.06 -22.68
C GLN A 138 -24.89 0.03 -21.63
N SER A 139 -24.94 0.93 -20.64
CA SER A 139 -23.96 0.98 -19.56
C SER A 139 -23.97 -0.27 -18.68
N CYS A 140 -25.14 -0.84 -18.37
CA CYS A 140 -25.23 -2.06 -17.55
C CYS A 140 -25.09 -3.37 -18.35
N SER A 141 -25.27 -3.31 -19.67
CA SER A 141 -25.09 -4.46 -20.57
C SER A 141 -23.64 -4.71 -20.92
N ASP A 142 -22.76 -3.72 -20.75
CA ASP A 142 -21.32 -3.90 -20.89
C ASP A 142 -20.80 -4.75 -19.73
N SER A 143 -20.22 -5.90 -20.08
CA SER A 143 -19.73 -6.89 -19.12
C SER A 143 -18.70 -6.34 -18.14
N LYS A 144 -18.00 -5.24 -18.47
CA LYS A 144 -17.00 -4.63 -17.59
C LYS A 144 -17.60 -3.99 -16.32
N TYR A 145 -18.92 -3.77 -16.30
CA TYR A 145 -19.63 -3.17 -15.17
C TYR A 145 -20.50 -4.15 -14.38
N GLY A 146 -20.47 -5.45 -14.71
CA GLY A 146 -21.32 -6.46 -14.09
C GLY A 146 -22.59 -6.74 -14.90
N SER A 147 -23.77 -6.55 -14.30
CA SER A 147 -25.04 -6.90 -14.94
C SER A 147 -26.17 -5.90 -14.66
N CYS A 148 -27.12 -5.82 -15.59
CA CYS A 148 -28.33 -5.03 -15.41
C CYS A 148 -29.23 -5.60 -14.29
N THR A 149 -29.85 -4.69 -13.51
CA THR A 149 -30.89 -5.06 -12.55
C THR A 149 -32.16 -5.54 -13.28
N PRO A 150 -32.87 -6.58 -12.78
CA PRO A 150 -34.13 -7.03 -13.36
C PRO A 150 -35.19 -5.92 -13.45
N GLY A 151 -35.17 -4.96 -12.52
CA GLY A 151 -36.12 -3.84 -12.51
C GLY A 151 -35.99 -2.90 -13.72
N LEU A 152 -34.88 -2.95 -14.45
CA LEU A 152 -34.68 -2.15 -15.66
C LEU A 152 -35.28 -2.81 -16.92
N VAL A 153 -35.57 -4.12 -16.87
CA VAL A 153 -36.08 -4.90 -18.02
C VAL A 153 -37.41 -4.36 -18.51
N ASP A 154 -38.31 -4.00 -17.60
CA ASP A 154 -39.60 -3.37 -17.93
C ASP A 154 -39.41 -2.11 -18.79
N TYR A 155 -38.32 -1.37 -18.57
CA TYR A 155 -38.02 -0.14 -19.28
C TYR A 155 -37.16 -0.36 -20.53
N GLN A 156 -36.86 -1.58 -20.96
CA GLN A 156 -36.13 -1.78 -22.20
C GLN A 156 -36.95 -1.29 -23.41
N CYS A 157 -38.25 -1.64 -23.41
CA CYS A 157 -39.19 -1.29 -24.47
C CYS A 157 -40.22 -0.26 -23.99
N ASP A 158 -40.66 -0.30 -22.74
CA ASP A 158 -41.77 0.54 -22.27
C ASP A 158 -41.37 2.00 -22.04
N LEU A 159 -42.22 2.90 -22.54
CA LEU A 159 -42.06 4.34 -22.37
C LEU A 159 -42.29 4.73 -20.91
N ILE A 160 -41.39 5.56 -20.39
CA ILE A 160 -41.57 6.20 -19.08
C ILE A 160 -42.69 7.24 -19.23
N ASN A 161 -43.72 7.13 -18.40
CA ASN A 161 -44.89 7.99 -18.41
C ASN A 161 -45.26 8.41 -16.96
N GLN A 162 -46.31 9.21 -16.82
CA GLN A 162 -46.76 9.77 -15.54
C GLN A 162 -47.02 8.73 -14.43
N PHE A 163 -47.39 7.50 -14.80
CA PHE A 163 -47.70 6.41 -13.87
C PHE A 163 -46.47 5.54 -13.56
N THR A 164 -45.50 5.48 -14.48
CA THR A 164 -44.32 4.60 -14.35
C THR A 164 -43.05 5.33 -13.91
N VAL A 165 -43.03 6.66 -13.94
CA VAL A 165 -41.86 7.50 -13.57
C VAL A 165 -41.43 7.32 -12.11
N GLU A 166 -42.38 7.06 -11.21
CA GLU A 166 -42.08 6.81 -9.79
C GLU A 166 -41.36 5.47 -9.62
N LYS A 167 -41.92 4.39 -10.19
CA LYS A 167 -41.28 3.07 -10.21
C LYS A 167 -39.91 3.12 -10.89
N PHE A 168 -39.75 3.93 -11.94
CA PHE A 168 -38.46 4.13 -12.61
C PHE A 168 -37.45 4.79 -11.65
N GLY A 169 -37.83 5.87 -10.97
CA GLY A 169 -37.01 6.51 -9.95
C GLY A 169 -36.63 5.57 -8.80
N THR A 170 -37.54 4.70 -8.35
CA THR A 170 -37.24 3.66 -7.36
C THR A 170 -36.21 2.65 -7.86
N VAL A 171 -36.34 2.17 -9.10
CA VAL A 171 -35.37 1.22 -9.69
C VAL A 171 -33.98 1.83 -9.74
N LEU A 172 -33.86 3.09 -10.18
CA LEU A 172 -32.58 3.81 -10.24
C LEU A 172 -31.94 3.98 -8.86
N SER A 173 -32.71 4.46 -7.88
CA SER A 173 -32.20 4.79 -6.54
C SER A 173 -31.85 3.56 -5.70
N THR A 174 -32.58 2.45 -5.86
CA THR A 174 -32.46 1.29 -4.95
C THR A 174 -31.76 0.08 -5.55
N SER A 175 -31.86 -0.12 -6.86
CA SER A 175 -31.51 -1.42 -7.47
C SER A 175 -30.49 -1.34 -8.58
N TYR A 176 -30.37 -0.20 -9.28
CA TYR A 176 -29.51 -0.09 -10.46
C TYR A 176 -28.05 -0.42 -10.16
N CYS A 177 -27.48 0.19 -9.11
CA CYS A 177 -26.08 -0.04 -8.72
C CYS A 177 -25.83 -1.31 -7.91
N ARG A 178 -26.86 -2.12 -7.61
CA ARG A 178 -26.72 -3.28 -6.73
C ARG A 178 -25.83 -4.38 -7.33
N ASN A 179 -25.89 -4.53 -8.65
CA ASN A 179 -25.14 -5.53 -9.40
C ASN A 179 -23.92 -4.93 -10.13
N ALA A 180 -23.55 -3.69 -9.80
CA ALA A 180 -22.35 -3.08 -10.34
C ALA A 180 -21.12 -3.84 -9.83
N ASP A 181 -20.28 -4.32 -10.74
CA ASP A 181 -19.02 -4.93 -10.38
C ASP A 181 -18.08 -3.83 -9.83
N PRO A 182 -17.58 -3.96 -8.59
CA PRO A 182 -16.58 -3.05 -8.11
C PRO A 182 -15.30 -3.04 -8.93
N GLY A 183 -15.00 -4.08 -9.72
CA GLY A 183 -13.83 -4.15 -10.59
C GLY A 183 -12.51 -4.12 -9.82
N ILE A 184 -11.86 -5.26 -9.63
CA ILE A 184 -10.53 -5.36 -9.00
C ILE A 184 -9.45 -5.36 -10.07
N ASP A 185 -8.44 -4.51 -9.90
CA ASP A 185 -7.23 -4.58 -10.71
C ASP A 185 -6.41 -5.81 -10.28
N SER A 186 -6.28 -6.76 -11.21
CA SER A 186 -5.62 -8.03 -10.96
C SER A 186 -4.11 -7.90 -10.71
N ASP A 187 -3.47 -6.85 -11.20
CA ASP A 187 -2.02 -6.69 -11.06
C ASP A 187 -1.65 -5.99 -9.75
N LEU A 188 -2.57 -5.19 -9.20
CA LEU A 188 -2.36 -4.47 -7.96
C LEU A 188 -2.92 -5.19 -6.72
N VAL A 189 -4.12 -5.76 -6.85
CA VAL A 189 -4.92 -6.31 -5.74
C VAL A 189 -5.34 -7.76 -6.03
N GLY A 190 -4.77 -8.38 -7.06
CA GLY A 190 -5.13 -9.73 -7.46
C GLY A 190 -4.64 -10.82 -6.51
N GLN A 191 -5.20 -12.02 -6.70
CA GLN A 191 -4.95 -13.17 -5.82
C GLN A 191 -3.46 -13.52 -5.68
N GLY A 192 -2.65 -13.42 -6.75
CA GLY A 192 -1.22 -13.74 -6.66
C GLY A 192 -0.45 -12.77 -5.77
N VAL A 193 -0.77 -11.48 -5.80
CA VAL A 193 -0.15 -10.48 -4.91
C VAL A 193 -0.53 -10.77 -3.45
N LEU A 194 -1.80 -11.07 -3.19
CA LEU A 194 -2.28 -11.42 -1.84
C LEU A 194 -1.63 -12.71 -1.33
N ILE A 195 -1.57 -13.76 -2.16
CA ILE A 195 -0.91 -15.03 -1.82
C ILE A 195 0.59 -14.81 -1.57
N ALA A 196 1.26 -13.98 -2.38
CA ALA A 196 2.66 -13.64 -2.18
C ALA A 196 2.89 -13.01 -0.80
N TYR A 197 2.08 -12.02 -0.40
CA TYR A 197 2.16 -11.44 0.95
C TYR A 197 1.84 -12.47 2.05
N ILE A 198 0.85 -13.35 1.85
CA ILE A 198 0.52 -14.41 2.82
C ILE A 198 1.70 -15.37 3.02
N ILE A 199 2.27 -15.91 1.94
CA ILE A 199 3.45 -16.79 1.96
C ILE A 199 4.57 -16.11 2.74
N GLN A 200 4.82 -14.86 2.42
CA GLN A 200 5.89 -14.09 3.03
C GLN A 200 5.67 -13.86 4.54
N HIS A 201 4.47 -13.50 4.99
CA HIS A 201 4.17 -13.38 6.43
C HIS A 201 4.42 -14.71 7.16
N PHE A 202 4.01 -15.83 6.58
CA PHE A 202 4.28 -17.16 7.14
C PHE A 202 5.78 -17.46 7.21
N LEU A 203 6.54 -17.19 6.14
CA LEU A 203 7.98 -17.39 6.12
C LEU A 203 8.68 -16.55 7.21
N VAL A 204 8.33 -15.27 7.33
CA VAL A 204 8.94 -14.38 8.33
C VAL A 204 8.66 -14.86 9.76
N LEU A 205 7.40 -15.20 10.07
CA LEU A 205 7.05 -15.73 11.39
C LEU A 205 7.76 -17.05 11.67
N PHE A 206 7.83 -17.95 10.69
CA PHE A 206 8.51 -19.23 10.79
C PHE A 206 10.01 -19.08 11.06
N PHE A 207 10.71 -18.24 10.28
CA PHE A 207 12.16 -18.05 10.41
C PHE A 207 12.54 -17.21 11.62
N ALA A 208 11.74 -16.21 12.00
CA ALA A 208 11.97 -15.46 13.23
C ALA A 208 11.77 -16.34 14.48
N LEU A 209 10.73 -17.19 14.49
CA LEU A 209 10.53 -18.18 15.55
C LEU A 209 11.68 -19.18 15.58
N SER A 210 12.08 -19.71 14.42
CA SER A 210 13.20 -20.63 14.30
C SER A 210 14.49 -20.02 14.86
N PHE A 211 14.81 -18.79 14.48
CA PHE A 211 15.95 -18.03 15.00
C PHE A 211 15.89 -17.86 16.52
N GLY A 212 14.73 -17.44 17.05
CA GLY A 212 14.53 -17.29 18.50
C GLY A 212 14.75 -18.60 19.26
N LEU A 213 14.20 -19.71 18.73
CA LEU A 213 14.35 -21.04 19.31
C LEU A 213 15.77 -21.60 19.17
N THR A 214 16.50 -21.30 18.10
CA THR A 214 17.85 -21.87 17.91
C THR A 214 18.93 -21.04 18.56
N CYS A 215 18.88 -19.71 18.47
CA CYS A 215 19.96 -18.83 18.94
C CYS A 215 19.84 -18.47 20.43
N ARG A 216 18.61 -18.32 20.96
CA ARG A 216 18.41 -18.00 22.39
C ARG A 216 18.51 -19.25 23.28
N TRP A 217 18.04 -20.40 22.79
CA TRP A 217 18.13 -21.70 23.48
C TRP A 217 19.57 -22.25 23.52
N THR A 218 20.36 -22.05 22.46
CA THR A 218 21.78 -22.45 22.45
C THR A 218 22.62 -21.61 23.40
N ARG A 219 22.35 -20.30 23.51
CA ARG A 219 23.08 -19.38 24.42
C ARG A 219 22.82 -19.65 25.91
N THR A 220 21.63 -20.14 26.29
CA THR A 220 21.27 -20.36 27.70
C THR A 220 21.34 -21.81 28.17
N ASN A 221 21.07 -22.81 27.31
CA ASN A 221 20.91 -24.20 27.76
C ASN A 221 21.95 -25.20 27.23
N VAL A 222 22.75 -24.85 26.20
CA VAL A 222 23.70 -25.81 25.61
C VAL A 222 25.13 -25.57 26.10
N TRP A 223 25.66 -24.35 26.06
CA TRP A 223 27.06 -24.10 26.48
C TRP A 223 27.28 -24.21 28.00
N GLY A 224 26.32 -23.77 28.81
CA GLY A 224 26.41 -23.86 30.28
C GLY A 224 26.24 -25.28 30.85
N ARG A 225 25.56 -26.18 30.14
CA ARG A 225 25.30 -27.56 30.61
C ARG A 225 26.18 -28.61 29.92
N MET A 226 26.54 -28.44 28.65
CA MET A 226 27.40 -29.40 27.96
C MET A 226 28.88 -29.24 28.31
N GLY A 227 29.36 -28.01 28.59
CA GLY A 227 30.74 -27.78 29.07
C GLY A 227 31.01 -28.36 30.46
N VAL A 228 29.97 -28.49 31.29
CA VAL A 228 30.06 -29.05 32.66
C VAL A 228 29.94 -30.58 32.65
N ILE A 229 29.23 -31.16 31.69
CA ILE A 229 29.07 -32.62 31.56
C ILE A 229 30.23 -33.25 30.80
N TRP A 230 30.91 -32.54 29.89
CA TRP A 230 32.05 -33.07 29.14
C TRP A 230 33.44 -32.72 29.68
N SER A 231 33.56 -31.85 30.68
CA SER A 231 34.86 -31.60 31.36
C SER A 231 35.15 -32.57 32.51
N LYS A 232 34.26 -33.55 32.78
CA LYS A 232 34.39 -34.44 33.95
C LYS A 232 34.40 -35.94 33.66
N GLY A 233 34.67 -36.35 32.41
CA GLY A 233 34.86 -37.76 32.13
C GLY A 233 35.29 -38.05 30.71
N SER A 234 36.60 -38.07 30.46
CA SER A 234 37.22 -38.95 29.46
C SER A 234 38.75 -38.80 29.52
N SER A 235 39.37 -39.38 30.53
CA SER A 235 40.65 -40.05 30.31
C SER A 235 40.32 -41.43 29.70
N SER A 236 40.92 -41.72 28.54
CA SER A 236 40.95 -43.02 27.86
C SER A 236 39.71 -43.42 27.06
N ALA A 237 39.82 -43.37 25.72
CA ALA A 237 39.82 -44.57 24.87
C ALA A 237 39.83 -44.15 23.40
N SER A 238 40.93 -44.46 22.72
CA SER A 238 41.00 -44.57 21.27
C SER A 238 40.16 -45.77 20.79
N ASP A 239 39.71 -45.63 19.54
CA ASP A 239 39.31 -46.67 18.59
C ASP A 239 37.84 -47.09 18.41
N ALA A 240 37.41 -46.82 17.16
CA ALA A 240 36.64 -47.70 16.27
C ALA A 240 35.16 -47.99 16.57
N ARG A 241 34.27 -47.10 16.09
CA ARG A 241 33.07 -47.52 15.35
C ARG A 241 32.52 -46.42 14.41
N SER A 242 33.24 -46.18 13.32
CA SER A 242 32.64 -45.69 12.07
C SER A 242 32.08 -46.87 11.31
N GLN A 243 30.76 -46.86 11.02
CA GLN A 243 30.14 -47.23 9.73
C GLN A 243 28.67 -47.66 9.89
N LYS A 244 27.84 -47.18 8.96
CA LYS A 244 26.38 -47.34 8.78
C LYS A 244 25.46 -46.44 9.62
N ALA A 245 25.74 -45.14 9.66
CA ALA A 245 24.62 -44.19 9.71
C ALA A 245 23.97 -44.17 8.32
N HIS A 246 22.67 -44.49 8.23
CA HIS A 246 21.88 -44.43 7.00
C HIS A 246 22.02 -43.03 6.38
N GLY A 247 21.96 -42.91 5.05
CA GLY A 247 22.07 -41.60 4.37
C GLY A 247 21.14 -40.53 4.96
N LEU A 248 19.96 -40.97 5.42
CA LEU A 248 18.96 -40.15 6.08
C LEU A 248 19.38 -39.68 7.49
N THR A 249 20.06 -40.52 8.27
CA THR A 249 20.59 -40.16 9.60
C THR A 249 21.74 -39.16 9.49
N LYS A 250 22.64 -39.35 8.51
CA LYS A 250 23.73 -38.40 8.22
C LYS A 250 23.19 -37.05 7.74
N TRP A 251 22.15 -37.08 6.90
CA TRP A 251 21.45 -35.89 6.43
C TRP A 251 20.73 -35.14 7.56
N LEU A 252 20.02 -35.84 8.45
CA LEU A 252 19.36 -35.23 9.62
C LEU A 252 20.35 -34.57 10.60
N ILE A 253 21.50 -35.21 10.85
CA ILE A 253 22.55 -34.64 11.69
C ILE A 253 23.10 -33.35 11.06
N ARG A 254 23.31 -33.35 9.75
CA ARG A 254 23.79 -32.18 9.01
C ARG A 254 22.81 -31.02 9.08
N ILE A 255 21.52 -31.27 8.82
CA ILE A 255 20.46 -30.26 8.96
C ILE A 255 20.51 -29.66 10.35
N ARG A 256 20.53 -30.50 11.40
CA ARG A 256 20.56 -30.00 12.78
C ARG A 256 21.75 -29.08 13.05
N SER A 257 22.93 -29.37 12.49
CA SER A 257 24.12 -28.55 12.67
C SER A 257 24.10 -27.24 11.86
N GLN A 258 23.57 -27.26 10.62
CA GLN A 258 23.61 -26.12 9.71
C GLN A 258 22.38 -25.21 9.83
N PHE A 259 21.28 -25.71 10.41
CA PHE A 259 19.99 -25.00 10.49
C PHE A 259 20.08 -23.59 11.09
N PRO A 260 20.82 -23.31 12.19
CA PRO A 260 20.92 -21.95 12.73
C PRO A 260 21.59 -20.98 11.75
N SER A 261 22.66 -21.41 11.07
CA SER A 261 23.37 -20.58 10.10
C SER A 261 22.56 -20.38 8.81
N ALA A 262 21.93 -21.46 8.32
CA ALA A 262 21.00 -21.39 7.20
C ALA A 262 19.82 -20.44 7.50
N THR A 263 19.30 -20.46 8.73
CA THR A 263 18.23 -19.55 9.18
C THR A 263 18.68 -18.09 9.12
N ILE A 264 19.86 -17.77 9.66
CA ILE A 264 20.41 -16.39 9.62
C ILE A 264 20.61 -15.91 8.18
N SER A 265 21.19 -16.75 7.31
CA SER A 265 21.35 -16.39 5.90
C SER A 265 20.01 -16.18 5.19
N THR A 266 18.99 -16.98 5.55
CA THR A 266 17.64 -16.85 4.97
C THR A 266 16.93 -15.59 5.47
N LEU A 267 17.16 -15.15 6.71
CA LEU A 267 16.62 -13.90 7.23
C LEU A 267 17.12 -12.68 6.45
N VAL A 268 18.38 -12.69 6.01
CA VAL A 268 18.94 -11.63 5.14
C VAL A 268 18.22 -11.63 3.80
N ASP A 269 18.15 -12.80 3.15
CA ASP A 269 17.48 -12.94 1.85
C ASP A 269 15.99 -12.56 1.92
N LEU A 270 15.31 -12.87 3.04
CA LEU A 270 13.92 -12.44 3.30
C LEU A 270 13.79 -10.93 3.46
N GLN A 271 14.72 -10.29 4.19
CA GLN A 271 14.68 -8.83 4.38
C GLN A 271 14.85 -8.10 3.05
N GLU A 272 15.78 -8.55 2.21
CA GLU A 272 16.03 -7.97 0.89
C GLU A 272 14.85 -8.18 -0.05
N ALA A 273 14.39 -9.43 -0.18
CA ALA A 273 13.26 -9.76 -1.05
C ALA A 273 12.01 -9.00 -0.63
N GLN A 274 11.71 -8.94 0.68
CA GLN A 274 10.51 -8.28 1.16
C GLN A 274 10.55 -6.77 1.02
N ALA A 275 11.70 -6.16 1.33
CA ALA A 275 11.86 -4.72 1.22
C ALA A 275 11.68 -4.25 -0.21
N LEU A 276 12.28 -4.96 -1.18
CA LEU A 276 12.18 -4.64 -2.60
C LEU A 276 10.78 -4.94 -3.15
N PHE A 277 10.17 -6.05 -2.74
CA PHE A 277 8.80 -6.38 -3.16
C PHE A 277 7.80 -5.33 -2.70
N THR A 278 7.84 -4.95 -1.41
CA THR A 278 6.94 -3.92 -0.86
C THR A 278 7.20 -2.55 -1.47
N ALA A 279 8.46 -2.16 -1.68
CA ALA A 279 8.80 -0.90 -2.32
C ALA A 279 8.30 -0.86 -3.77
N THR A 280 8.43 -1.97 -4.51
CA THR A 280 7.96 -2.08 -5.91
C THR A 280 6.44 -1.93 -6.00
N ILE A 281 5.69 -2.67 -5.17
CA ILE A 281 4.22 -2.55 -5.09
C ILE A 281 3.83 -1.13 -4.69
N SER A 282 4.54 -0.52 -3.75
CA SER A 282 4.28 0.85 -3.29
C SER A 282 4.48 1.88 -4.42
N VAL A 283 5.58 1.78 -5.16
CA VAL A 283 5.88 2.66 -6.30
C VAL A 283 4.85 2.45 -7.41
N ALA A 284 4.52 1.20 -7.74
CA ALA A 284 3.49 0.88 -8.72
C ALA A 284 2.12 1.47 -8.32
N ALA A 285 1.72 1.34 -7.06
CA ALA A 285 0.46 1.88 -6.54
C ALA A 285 0.41 3.42 -6.59
N ILE A 286 1.53 4.09 -6.30
CA ILE A 286 1.63 5.55 -6.40
C ILE A 286 1.52 5.97 -7.88
N ILE A 287 2.31 5.36 -8.77
CA ILE A 287 2.27 5.67 -10.20
C ILE A 287 0.89 5.40 -10.80
N ALA A 288 0.25 4.30 -10.42
CA ALA A 288 -1.07 3.93 -10.92
C ALA A 288 -2.12 4.98 -10.53
N PHE A 289 -2.30 5.23 -9.23
CA PHE A 289 -3.39 6.10 -8.78
C PHE A 289 -3.11 7.59 -8.85
N HIS A 290 -1.84 8.01 -8.89
CA HIS A 290 -1.45 9.43 -8.91
C HIS A 290 -0.84 9.86 -10.24
N GLY A 291 -0.28 8.93 -11.00
CA GLY A 291 0.16 9.14 -12.38
C GLY A 291 -0.87 8.74 -13.44
N TYR A 292 -1.96 8.07 -13.06
CA TYR A 292 -3.01 7.54 -13.95
C TYR A 292 -2.47 6.57 -15.02
N LEU A 293 -1.31 5.98 -14.78
CA LEU A 293 -0.66 5.03 -15.69
C LEU A 293 -1.00 3.59 -15.29
N GLY A 294 -1.51 2.80 -16.23
CA GLY A 294 -1.84 1.39 -15.97
C GLY A 294 -3.19 1.15 -15.29
N LEU A 295 -4.06 2.16 -15.19
CA LEU A 295 -5.42 2.04 -14.65
C LEU A 295 -6.45 1.59 -15.70
N ALA A 296 -6.05 0.80 -16.70
CA ALA A 296 -6.94 0.43 -17.81
C ALA A 296 -8.13 -0.44 -17.38
N SER A 297 -7.99 -1.16 -16.27
CA SER A 297 -9.03 -1.99 -15.64
C SER A 297 -10.01 -1.19 -14.77
N ILE A 298 -9.65 0.04 -14.39
CA ILE A 298 -10.42 0.87 -13.45
C ILE A 298 -11.38 1.75 -14.25
N VAL A 299 -12.60 1.25 -14.39
CA VAL A 299 -13.65 1.85 -15.23
C VAL A 299 -14.76 2.53 -14.43
N SER A 300 -14.70 2.52 -13.10
CA SER A 300 -15.71 3.13 -12.22
C SER A 300 -15.11 3.81 -10.99
N ILE A 301 -15.88 4.73 -10.39
CA ILE A 301 -15.50 5.40 -9.14
C ILE A 301 -15.37 4.39 -8.00
N SER A 302 -16.29 3.42 -7.90
CA SER A 302 -16.20 2.37 -6.88
C SER A 302 -14.93 1.55 -7.04
N SER A 303 -14.54 1.24 -8.28
CA SER A 303 -13.29 0.52 -8.59
C SER A 303 -12.07 1.33 -8.16
N TYR A 304 -12.04 2.62 -8.49
CA TYR A 304 -10.95 3.48 -8.09
C TYR A 304 -10.79 3.54 -6.57
N VAL A 305 -11.87 3.86 -5.85
CA VAL A 305 -11.84 3.98 -4.39
C VAL A 305 -11.45 2.65 -3.75
N LEU A 306 -12.04 1.54 -4.20
CA LEU A 306 -11.78 0.22 -3.63
C LEU A 306 -10.32 -0.21 -3.84
N ASN A 307 -9.82 -0.15 -5.07
CA ASN A 307 -8.44 -0.58 -5.36
C ASN A 307 -7.42 0.36 -4.70
N ASN A 308 -7.71 1.66 -4.62
CA ASN A 308 -6.83 2.63 -3.96
C ASN A 308 -6.71 2.36 -2.46
N GLU A 309 -7.83 2.07 -1.79
CA GLU A 309 -7.87 1.69 -0.37
C GLU A 309 -7.17 0.35 -0.11
N ILE A 310 -7.44 -0.67 -0.94
CA ILE A 310 -6.79 -1.98 -0.78
C ILE A 310 -5.29 -1.85 -1.02
N ALA A 311 -4.84 -1.11 -2.04
CA ALA A 311 -3.43 -0.89 -2.30
C ALA A 311 -2.72 -0.25 -1.10
N LEU A 312 -3.28 0.82 -0.52
CA LEU A 312 -2.72 1.42 0.70
C LEU A 312 -2.69 0.40 1.86
N GLY A 313 -3.77 -0.37 2.04
CA GLY A 313 -3.85 -1.38 3.09
C GLY A 313 -2.79 -2.48 2.95
N VAL A 314 -2.62 -3.02 1.75
CA VAL A 314 -1.61 -4.04 1.44
C VAL A 314 -0.20 -3.49 1.64
N MET A 315 0.07 -2.24 1.28
CA MET A 315 1.36 -1.58 1.55
C MET A 315 1.64 -1.47 3.05
N ILE A 316 0.66 -1.03 3.85
CA ILE A 316 0.77 -0.94 5.31
C ILE A 316 1.03 -2.32 5.93
N ILE A 317 0.28 -3.33 5.49
CA ILE A 317 0.44 -4.70 6.00
C ILE A 317 1.82 -5.27 5.63
N GLY A 318 2.25 -5.09 4.38
CA GLY A 318 3.54 -5.55 3.87
C GLY A 318 4.75 -5.00 4.62
N MET A 319 4.60 -3.85 5.28
CA MET A 319 5.63 -3.25 6.12
C MET A 319 5.88 -4.01 7.43
N SER A 320 4.82 -4.54 8.05
CA SER A 320 4.86 -5.15 9.39
C SER A 320 5.97 -6.21 9.58
N PRO A 321 6.14 -7.19 8.68
CA PRO A 321 7.19 -8.20 8.79
C PRO A 321 8.63 -7.66 8.65
N LEU A 322 8.84 -6.51 8.00
CA LEU A 322 10.17 -5.90 7.86
C LEU A 322 10.77 -5.53 9.22
N PHE A 323 9.94 -5.15 10.19
CA PHE A 323 10.40 -4.83 11.54
C PHE A 323 10.92 -6.07 12.26
N LEU A 324 10.18 -7.18 12.20
CA LEU A 324 10.58 -8.42 12.84
C LEU A 324 11.87 -8.97 12.24
N LEU A 325 12.02 -8.88 10.91
CA LEU A 325 13.24 -9.24 10.21
C LEU A 325 14.41 -8.34 10.61
N GLN A 326 14.23 -7.00 10.63
CA GLN A 326 15.28 -6.06 11.04
C GLN A 326 15.77 -6.33 12.47
N LEU A 327 14.85 -6.59 13.40
CA LEU A 327 15.19 -6.94 14.78
C LEU A 327 15.93 -8.28 14.88
N SER A 328 15.53 -9.27 14.05
CA SER A 328 16.20 -10.57 14.00
C SER A 328 17.63 -10.46 13.44
N LEU A 329 17.81 -9.64 12.40
CA LEU A 329 19.13 -9.37 11.82
C LEU A 329 20.04 -8.66 12.81
N ASP A 330 19.52 -7.66 13.54
CA ASP A 330 20.28 -6.95 14.58
C ASP A 330 20.71 -7.89 15.71
N ALA A 331 19.79 -8.73 16.19
CA ALA A 331 20.11 -9.74 17.21
C ALA A 331 21.13 -10.78 16.73
N SER A 332 21.25 -11.01 15.41
CA SER A 332 22.24 -11.91 14.82
C SER A 332 23.60 -11.27 14.57
N GLY A 333 23.74 -9.96 14.78
CA GLY A 333 24.95 -9.21 14.44
C GLY A 333 25.12 -8.91 12.94
N ASN A 334 24.11 -9.23 12.11
CA ASN A 334 24.12 -9.01 10.66
C ASN A 334 23.25 -7.81 10.24
N ALA A 335 22.86 -6.93 11.18
CA ALA A 335 22.18 -5.71 10.82
C ALA A 335 23.11 -4.79 10.03
N SER A 336 22.81 -4.64 8.74
CA SER A 336 23.51 -3.69 7.88
C SER A 336 22.72 -2.39 7.73
N MET A 337 23.42 -1.27 7.59
CA MET A 337 22.80 0.05 7.40
C MET A 337 21.88 0.10 6.18
N TYR A 338 22.18 -0.63 5.10
CA TYR A 338 21.32 -0.62 3.91
C TYR A 338 19.96 -1.30 4.17
N THR A 339 19.91 -2.36 4.99
CA THR A 339 18.63 -3.00 5.36
C THR A 339 17.73 -2.06 6.15
N LEU A 340 18.31 -1.24 7.03
CA LEU A 340 17.60 -0.19 7.75
C LEU A 340 17.10 0.92 6.81
N ILE A 341 17.94 1.34 5.84
CA ILE A 341 17.54 2.31 4.81
C ILE A 341 16.32 1.81 4.04
N PHE A 342 16.26 0.51 3.72
CA PHE A 342 15.11 -0.07 3.05
C PHE A 342 13.83 -0.06 3.89
N VAL A 343 13.92 -0.31 5.20
CA VAL A 343 12.77 -0.19 6.12
C VAL A 343 12.24 1.25 6.11
N PHE A 344 13.16 2.23 6.21
CA PHE A 344 12.79 3.64 6.19
C PHE A 344 12.24 4.10 4.82
N LEU A 345 12.80 3.61 3.72
CA LEU A 345 12.30 3.89 2.38
C LEU A 345 10.85 3.41 2.22
N ASN A 346 10.54 2.18 2.63
CA ASN A 346 9.19 1.64 2.60
C ASN A 346 8.22 2.48 3.45
N TRP A 347 8.66 2.90 4.63
CA TRP A 347 7.89 3.81 5.48
C TRP A 347 7.56 5.13 4.78
N CYS A 348 8.56 5.76 4.15
CA CYS A 348 8.40 6.99 3.40
C CYS A 348 7.43 6.83 2.22
N LEU A 349 7.48 5.71 1.50
CA LEU A 349 6.56 5.43 0.40
C LEU A 349 5.11 5.28 0.89
N ILE A 350 4.89 4.61 2.01
CA ILE A 350 3.55 4.48 2.62
C ILE A 350 3.03 5.84 3.07
N LEU A 351 3.87 6.65 3.73
CA LEU A 351 3.52 8.01 4.12
C LEU A 351 3.17 8.88 2.91
N LEU A 352 4.00 8.82 1.87
CA LEU A 352 3.78 9.55 0.63
C LEU A 352 2.43 9.16 0.01
N LYS A 353 2.15 7.86 -0.10
CA LYS A 353 0.88 7.34 -0.62
C LYS A 353 -0.31 7.85 0.20
N TRP A 354 -0.22 7.80 1.53
CA TRP A 354 -1.28 8.28 2.43
C TRP A 354 -1.55 9.79 2.29
N ILE A 355 -0.49 10.61 2.17
CA ILE A 355 -0.63 12.06 1.94
C ILE A 355 -1.28 12.31 0.58
N LEU A 356 -0.79 11.66 -0.48
CA LEU A 356 -1.30 11.85 -1.83
C LEU A 356 -2.76 11.41 -1.98
N GLN A 357 -3.18 10.35 -1.27
CA GLN A 357 -4.57 9.91 -1.24
C GLN A 357 -5.51 10.95 -0.62
N LYS A 358 -5.05 11.73 0.37
CA LYS A 358 -5.83 12.83 0.95
C LYS A 358 -5.80 14.12 0.12
N ALA A 359 -4.73 14.34 -0.64
CA ALA A 359 -4.48 15.62 -1.29
C ALA A 359 -5.06 15.77 -2.70
N GLN A 360 -5.39 14.69 -3.42
CA GLN A 360 -5.81 14.76 -4.82
C GLN A 360 -7.34 14.64 -5.02
N GLY A 361 -7.85 15.39 -6.00
CA GLY A 361 -9.28 15.60 -6.25
C GLY A 361 -9.85 14.86 -7.47
N ALA A 362 -11.18 14.75 -7.48
CA ALA A 362 -12.02 14.05 -8.45
C ALA A 362 -11.75 14.36 -9.93
N SER A 363 -11.39 15.61 -10.25
CA SER A 363 -11.42 16.11 -11.63
C SER A 363 -10.42 15.43 -12.58
N LYS A 364 -9.25 15.03 -12.09
CA LYS A 364 -8.25 14.30 -12.90
C LYS A 364 -8.69 12.87 -13.22
N PHE A 365 -9.33 12.21 -12.26
CA PHE A 365 -9.87 10.87 -12.49
C PHE A 365 -11.09 10.90 -13.41
N GLU A 366 -11.92 11.94 -13.38
CA GLU A 366 -13.04 12.06 -14.32
C GLU A 366 -12.58 12.14 -15.79
N ALA A 367 -11.49 12.86 -16.07
CA ALA A 367 -10.89 12.87 -17.41
C ALA A 367 -10.46 11.45 -17.84
N HIS A 368 -9.83 10.70 -16.94
CA HIS A 368 -9.46 9.30 -17.18
C HIS A 368 -10.68 8.39 -17.43
N LEU A 369 -11.77 8.59 -16.68
CA LEU A 369 -13.03 7.86 -16.91
C LEU A 369 -13.61 8.14 -18.29
N LYS A 370 -13.56 9.39 -18.77
CA LYS A 370 -14.06 9.77 -20.11
C LYS A 370 -13.38 8.96 -21.22
N ASP A 371 -12.08 8.70 -21.09
CA ASP A 371 -11.31 7.96 -22.10
C ASP A 371 -11.62 6.45 -22.11
N LEU A 372 -11.84 5.83 -20.94
CA LEU A 372 -12.01 4.37 -20.83
C LEU A 372 -13.47 3.88 -20.77
N SER A 373 -14.38 4.76 -20.36
CA SER A 373 -15.74 4.40 -19.97
C SER A 373 -16.81 5.01 -20.88
N SER A 374 -16.41 5.54 -22.03
CA SER A 374 -17.32 6.14 -23.00
C SER A 374 -18.38 5.14 -23.47
N VAL A 375 -19.64 5.59 -23.48
CA VAL A 375 -20.78 4.81 -23.94
C VAL A 375 -21.49 5.59 -25.06
N PRO A 376 -21.59 5.04 -26.28
CA PRO A 376 -22.24 5.71 -27.41
C PRO A 376 -23.66 6.22 -27.13
N ALA A 377 -24.51 5.45 -26.44
CA ALA A 377 -25.85 5.92 -26.07
C ALA A 377 -25.86 7.11 -25.08
N CYS A 378 -24.74 7.35 -24.38
CA CYS A 378 -24.51 8.49 -23.50
C CYS A 378 -23.77 9.63 -24.23
N GLY A 379 -23.71 9.62 -25.57
CA GLY A 379 -23.00 10.62 -26.36
C GLY A 379 -21.50 10.60 -26.12
N ASP A 380 -20.93 9.39 -26.04
CA ASP A 380 -19.51 9.12 -25.80
C ASP A 380 -18.97 9.64 -24.45
N ASN A 381 -19.87 9.97 -23.51
CA ASN A 381 -19.54 10.22 -22.11
C ASN A 381 -19.58 8.93 -21.27
N PRO A 382 -18.99 8.94 -20.05
CA PRO A 382 -19.08 7.81 -19.12
C PRO A 382 -20.54 7.42 -18.82
N GLY A 383 -20.82 6.13 -18.94
CA GLY A 383 -22.13 5.58 -18.62
C GLY A 383 -22.43 5.59 -17.13
N ALA A 384 -23.71 5.48 -16.78
CA ALA A 384 -24.18 5.53 -15.39
C ALA A 384 -23.47 4.54 -14.45
N MET A 385 -23.16 3.31 -14.90
CA MET A 385 -22.46 2.33 -14.07
C MET A 385 -21.09 2.79 -13.57
N SER A 386 -20.41 3.67 -14.32
CA SER A 386 -19.12 4.25 -13.92
C SER A 386 -19.23 5.09 -12.64
N TYR A 387 -20.43 5.62 -12.36
CA TYR A 387 -20.72 6.48 -11.20
C TYR A 387 -21.42 5.75 -10.05
N CYS A 388 -21.63 4.43 -10.17
CA CYS A 388 -22.21 3.66 -9.09
C CYS A 388 -21.30 3.63 -7.87
N MET A 389 -21.80 4.13 -6.75
CA MET A 389 -21.13 4.07 -5.44
C MET A 389 -21.79 2.98 -4.60
N ASN A 390 -21.21 1.78 -4.61
CA ASN A 390 -21.73 0.68 -3.79
C ASN A 390 -21.15 0.76 -2.37
N TYR A 391 -21.82 1.55 -1.50
CA TYR A 391 -21.41 1.73 -0.09
C TYR A 391 -21.47 0.45 0.77
N GLY A 392 -22.09 -0.62 0.27
CA GLY A 392 -22.16 -1.91 0.96
C GLY A 392 -20.87 -2.75 0.86
N ILE A 393 -19.91 -2.34 0.01
CA ILE A 393 -18.68 -3.09 -0.21
C ILE A 393 -17.74 -2.86 0.97
N THR A 394 -17.30 -3.95 1.59
CA THR A 394 -16.31 -3.92 2.67
C THR A 394 -15.07 -4.69 2.25
N THR A 395 -13.91 -4.05 2.30
CA THR A 395 -12.60 -4.66 1.96
C THR A 395 -12.26 -5.83 2.88
N GLY A 396 -12.75 -5.81 4.14
CA GLY A 396 -12.35 -6.79 5.15
C GLY A 396 -11.02 -6.48 5.83
N LEU A 397 -10.41 -5.33 5.50
CA LEU A 397 -9.23 -4.78 6.15
C LEU A 397 -9.64 -4.10 7.46
N GLY A 398 -9.72 -4.86 8.54
CA GLY A 398 -10.23 -4.41 9.85
C GLY A 398 -9.16 -3.82 10.77
N TYR A 399 -7.89 -4.21 10.57
CA TYR A 399 -6.78 -3.85 11.45
C TYR A 399 -5.74 -2.91 10.80
N THR A 400 -5.93 -2.51 9.54
CA THR A 400 -4.99 -1.62 8.82
C THR A 400 -4.63 -0.35 9.59
N LYS A 401 -5.61 0.30 10.23
CA LYS A 401 -5.36 1.51 11.03
C LYS A 401 -4.45 1.22 12.23
N GLN A 402 -4.68 0.11 12.91
CA GLN A 402 -3.86 -0.36 14.03
C GLN A 402 -2.46 -0.73 13.55
N SER A 403 -2.35 -1.47 12.44
CA SER A 403 -1.08 -1.83 11.80
C SER A 403 -0.28 -0.58 11.39
N PHE A 404 -0.94 0.46 10.88
CA PHE A 404 -0.30 1.72 10.53
C PHE A 404 0.24 2.47 11.75
N ILE A 405 -0.56 2.56 12.83
CA ILE A 405 -0.12 3.17 14.10
C ILE A 405 1.07 2.38 14.67
N LEU A 406 0.98 1.05 14.69
CA LEU A 406 2.07 0.18 15.15
C LEU A 406 3.33 0.38 14.30
N GLY A 407 3.21 0.49 12.98
CA GLY A 407 4.33 0.78 12.09
C GLY A 407 5.02 2.10 12.42
N HIS A 408 4.27 3.17 12.70
CA HIS A 408 4.83 4.45 13.14
C HIS A 408 5.56 4.34 14.47
N VAL A 409 4.96 3.66 15.45
CA VAL A 409 5.57 3.43 16.77
C VAL A 409 6.87 2.63 16.60
N LEU A 410 6.86 1.56 15.81
CA LEU A 410 8.02 0.71 15.56
C LEU A 410 9.16 1.48 14.88
N ILE A 411 8.87 2.32 13.90
CA ILE A 411 9.88 3.21 13.28
C ILE A 411 10.49 4.17 14.31
N ALA A 412 9.65 4.81 15.12
CA ALA A 412 10.12 5.73 16.15
C ALA A 412 11.00 5.01 17.18
N LEU A 413 10.59 3.83 17.65
CA LEU A 413 11.36 3.02 18.60
C LEU A 413 12.68 2.53 17.98
N LEU A 414 12.67 2.11 16.71
CA LEU A 414 13.89 1.73 15.97
C LEU A 414 14.85 2.90 15.81
N ALA A 415 14.35 4.10 15.50
CA ALA A 415 15.18 5.30 15.39
C ALA A 415 15.82 5.65 16.75
N VAL A 416 15.03 5.63 17.83
CA VAL A 416 15.52 5.86 19.20
C VAL A 416 16.56 4.80 19.57
N TYR A 417 16.31 3.52 19.29
CA TYR A 417 17.24 2.42 19.54
C TYR A 417 18.59 2.64 18.86
N TRP A 418 18.58 2.99 17.57
CA TRP A 418 19.80 3.24 16.79
C TRP A 418 20.56 4.48 17.27
N ILE A 419 19.86 5.58 17.59
CA ILE A 419 20.48 6.80 18.14
C ILE A 419 21.14 6.49 19.49
N LEU A 420 20.44 5.80 20.39
CA LEU A 420 20.98 5.42 21.70
C LEU A 420 22.21 4.53 21.55
N ARG A 421 22.18 3.52 20.67
CA ARG A 421 23.34 2.67 20.38
C ARG A 421 24.53 3.51 19.88
N TYR A 422 24.30 4.43 18.96
CA TYR A 422 25.33 5.31 18.40
C TYR A 422 25.95 6.24 19.46
N LEU A 423 25.13 6.84 20.33
CA LEU A 423 25.60 7.69 21.42
C LEU A 423 26.44 6.91 22.45
N VAL A 424 26.06 5.67 22.76
CA VAL A 424 26.83 4.79 23.65
C VAL A 424 28.20 4.47 23.04
N THR A 425 28.27 4.19 21.74
CA THR A 425 29.55 3.93 21.07
C THR A 425 30.48 5.15 21.09
N LEU A 426 29.96 6.35 20.83
CA LEU A 426 30.73 7.59 20.91
C LEU A 426 31.21 7.91 22.35
N GLY A 427 30.36 7.64 23.34
CA GLY A 427 30.70 7.83 24.75
C GLY A 427 31.81 6.88 25.22
N SER A 428 31.82 5.64 24.74
CA SER A 428 32.87 4.67 25.05
C SER A 428 34.23 5.08 24.49
N ASP A 429 34.28 5.56 23.25
CA ASP A 429 35.53 5.97 22.60
C ASP A 429 36.11 7.25 23.22
N SER A 430 35.27 8.21 23.62
CA SER A 430 35.72 9.43 24.30
C SER A 430 36.31 9.18 25.70
N VAL A 431 35.80 8.18 26.43
CA VAL A 431 36.33 7.77 27.75
C VAL A 431 37.70 7.09 27.62
N VAL A 432 37.91 6.29 26.57
CA VAL A 432 39.22 5.66 26.30
C VAL A 432 40.26 6.69 25.86
N TYR A 433 39.85 7.72 25.10
CA TYR A 433 40.74 8.79 24.66
C TYR A 433 41.20 9.69 25.82
N TYR A 434 40.28 10.04 26.74
CA TYR A 434 40.63 10.84 27.93
C TYR A 434 41.47 10.08 28.96
N SER A 435 41.34 8.76 29.06
CA SER A 435 42.14 7.97 30.02
C SER A 435 43.59 7.74 29.57
N ARG A 436 43.91 7.99 28.30
CA ARG A 436 45.27 7.77 27.75
C ARG A 436 46.13 9.05 27.75
N GLY A 437 45.52 10.22 27.96
CA GLY A 437 46.17 11.52 27.76
C GLY A 437 46.53 12.33 29.01
N THR A 438 46.07 11.99 30.22
CA THR A 438 46.38 12.83 31.40
C THR A 438 46.64 12.02 32.68
N GLY A 439 47.90 11.98 33.09
CA GLY A 439 48.36 11.50 34.40
C GLY A 439 47.98 12.46 35.52
N SER A 440 46.68 12.61 35.77
CA SER A 440 46.15 13.53 36.78
C SER A 440 45.48 12.77 37.93
N TRP A 441 45.91 13.11 39.14
CA TRP A 441 45.63 12.52 40.46
C TRP A 441 44.13 12.45 40.84
N TRP A 442 43.24 13.08 40.07
CA TRP A 442 41.79 13.12 40.28
C TRP A 442 41.05 11.82 39.88
N ALA A 443 41.70 10.88 39.16
CA ALA A 443 41.10 9.60 38.79
C ALA A 443 40.92 8.60 39.96
N ARG A 444 41.33 8.98 41.18
CA ARG A 444 41.42 8.07 42.33
C ARG A 444 40.25 8.13 43.31
N THR A 445 39.27 9.02 43.12
CA THR A 445 38.09 9.13 44.01
C THR A 445 36.82 8.62 43.32
N LYS A 446 36.49 7.36 43.64
CA LYS A 446 35.29 6.56 43.29
C LYS A 446 35.13 6.09 41.83
N PRO A 447 35.86 5.03 41.41
CA PRO A 447 35.62 4.31 40.16
C PRO A 447 34.46 3.30 40.21
N GLY A 448 33.92 3.01 41.41
CA GLY A 448 33.07 1.83 41.63
C GLY A 448 31.55 2.03 41.56
N ALA A 449 31.03 3.24 41.83
CA ALA A 449 29.59 3.46 41.93
C ALA A 449 28.93 3.93 40.62
N SER A 450 29.65 4.67 39.78
CA SER A 450 29.11 5.17 38.50
C SER A 450 29.17 4.14 37.38
N ARG A 451 30.23 3.32 37.30
CA ARG A 451 30.36 2.30 36.23
C ARG A 451 29.40 1.13 36.39
N LEU A 452 29.06 0.74 37.61
CA LEU A 452 28.11 -0.35 37.89
C LEU A 452 26.65 0.10 37.72
N ALA A 453 26.31 1.33 38.11
CA ALA A 453 24.99 1.92 37.85
C ALA A 453 24.78 2.22 36.36
N GLN A 454 25.80 2.72 35.64
CA GLN A 454 25.73 3.04 34.21
C GLN A 454 25.78 1.80 33.29
N SER A 455 26.33 0.68 33.77
CA SER A 455 26.39 -0.59 33.03
C SER A 455 25.13 -1.44 33.20
N LEU A 456 24.54 -1.49 34.40
CA LEU A 456 23.34 -2.27 34.67
C LEU A 456 22.05 -1.55 34.18
N ASP A 457 21.92 -0.25 34.40
CA ASP A 457 20.70 0.49 34.03
C ASP A 457 20.54 0.63 32.50
N SER A 458 21.66 0.76 31.77
CA SER A 458 21.67 0.79 30.30
C SER A 458 21.28 -0.57 29.69
N PHE A 459 21.86 -1.67 30.19
CA PHE A 459 21.61 -3.00 29.64
C PHE A 459 20.16 -3.47 29.80
N PHE A 460 19.56 -3.26 30.98
CA PHE A 460 18.17 -3.64 31.23
C PHE A 460 17.18 -2.84 30.38
N VAL A 461 17.43 -1.54 30.17
CA VAL A 461 16.56 -0.68 29.33
C VAL A 461 16.63 -1.10 27.86
N PHE A 462 17.81 -1.42 27.33
CA PHE A 462 17.94 -1.89 25.94
C PHE A 462 17.24 -3.23 25.70
N GLU A 463 17.37 -4.20 26.60
CA GLU A 463 16.73 -5.52 26.48
C GLU A 463 15.20 -5.42 26.58
N ILE A 464 14.67 -4.58 27.48
CA ILE A 464 13.22 -4.33 27.59
C ILE A 464 12.70 -3.65 26.31
N LEU A 465 13.42 -2.65 25.79
CA LEU A 465 13.05 -1.94 24.57
C LEU A 465 13.01 -2.89 23.37
N VAL A 466 14.02 -3.74 23.20
CA VAL A 466 14.05 -4.75 22.12
C VAL A 466 12.92 -5.77 22.30
N ALA A 467 12.68 -6.27 23.51
CA ALA A 467 11.59 -7.20 23.78
C ALA A 467 10.22 -6.60 23.44
N LEU A 468 9.99 -5.32 23.79
CA LEU A 468 8.79 -4.59 23.43
C LEU A 468 8.65 -4.46 21.90
N MET A 469 9.71 -4.06 21.20
CA MET A 469 9.68 -3.95 19.73
C MET A 469 9.40 -5.28 19.05
N VAL A 470 9.93 -6.40 19.56
CA VAL A 470 9.65 -7.75 19.05
C VAL A 470 8.18 -8.09 19.24
N VAL A 471 7.62 -7.88 20.42
CA VAL A 471 6.20 -8.14 20.70
C VAL A 471 5.30 -7.31 19.78
N LEU A 472 5.58 -6.01 19.65
CA LEU A 472 4.81 -5.11 18.77
C LEU A 472 4.92 -5.53 17.30
N SER A 473 6.11 -5.97 16.85
CA SER A 473 6.33 -6.44 15.47
C SER A 473 5.58 -7.74 15.19
N VAL A 474 5.58 -8.68 16.14
CA VAL A 474 4.80 -9.93 16.04
C VAL A 474 3.30 -9.61 15.98
N VAL A 475 2.80 -8.75 16.88
CA VAL A 475 1.39 -8.32 16.88
C VAL A 475 1.03 -7.69 15.53
N ALA A 476 1.79 -6.72 15.05
CA ALA A 476 1.56 -6.07 13.75
C ALA A 476 1.53 -7.08 12.59
N THR A 477 2.50 -8.01 12.56
CA THR A 477 2.57 -9.07 11.54
C THR A 477 1.36 -10.01 11.60
N THR A 478 0.89 -10.39 12.79
CA THR A 478 -0.29 -11.27 12.94
C THR A 478 -1.60 -10.57 12.57
N LEU A 479 -1.74 -9.28 12.91
CA LEU A 479 -2.90 -8.48 12.51
C LEU A 479 -2.93 -8.32 10.98
N GLY A 480 -1.79 -8.01 10.37
CA GLY A 480 -1.67 -7.92 8.91
C GLY A 480 -1.98 -9.23 8.19
N LEU A 481 -1.49 -10.37 8.71
CA LEU A 481 -1.82 -11.68 8.17
C LEU A 481 -3.33 -11.99 8.26
N THR A 482 -3.97 -11.60 9.37
CA THR A 482 -5.42 -11.77 9.54
C THR A 482 -6.20 -10.96 8.51
N ASP A 483 -5.83 -9.69 8.32
CA ASP A 483 -6.44 -8.82 7.32
C ASP A 483 -6.27 -9.38 5.89
N LEU A 484 -5.08 -9.86 5.53
CA LEU A 484 -4.83 -10.48 4.22
C LEU A 484 -5.70 -11.71 3.99
N PHE A 485 -5.86 -12.57 5.00
CA PHE A 485 -6.68 -13.78 4.88
C PHE A 485 -8.17 -13.42 4.71
N VAL A 486 -8.68 -12.48 5.50
CA VAL A 486 -10.08 -12.01 5.40
C VAL A 486 -10.32 -11.34 4.04
N LEU A 487 -9.41 -10.48 3.60
CA LEU A 487 -9.48 -9.84 2.28
C LEU A 487 -9.50 -10.89 1.16
N HIS A 488 -8.56 -11.83 1.18
CA HIS A 488 -8.49 -12.92 0.19
C HIS A 488 -9.78 -13.75 0.17
N GLN A 489 -10.31 -14.13 1.34
CA GLN A 489 -11.55 -14.89 1.44
C GLN A 489 -12.75 -14.12 0.88
N LYS A 490 -12.87 -12.83 1.19
CA LYS A 490 -13.95 -11.98 0.68
C LYS A 490 -13.89 -11.81 -0.83
N LEU A 491 -12.71 -11.55 -1.38
CA LEU A 491 -12.51 -11.45 -2.82
C LEU A 491 -12.82 -12.77 -3.51
N HIS A 492 -12.35 -13.90 -2.96
CA HIS A 492 -12.65 -15.21 -3.49
C HIS A 492 -14.16 -15.46 -3.55
N ILE A 493 -14.90 -15.20 -2.47
CA ILE A 493 -16.36 -15.36 -2.44
C ILE A 493 -17.04 -14.45 -3.46
N LEU A 494 -16.59 -13.19 -3.60
CA LEU A 494 -17.16 -12.23 -4.53
C LEU A 494 -17.04 -12.67 -6.00
N TYR A 495 -15.88 -13.24 -6.37
CA TYR A 495 -15.56 -13.64 -7.74
C TYR A 495 -15.80 -15.13 -8.05
N THR A 496 -16.12 -15.97 -7.06
CA THR A 496 -16.46 -17.40 -7.27
C THR A 496 -17.59 -17.60 -8.30
N PRO A 497 -18.71 -16.83 -8.26
CA PRO A 497 -19.78 -16.98 -9.25
C PRO A 497 -19.37 -16.67 -10.69
N GLN A 498 -18.25 -15.97 -10.88
CA GLN A 498 -17.75 -15.49 -12.18
C GLN A 498 -16.61 -16.37 -12.74
N GLY A 499 -16.31 -17.51 -12.10
CA GLY A 499 -15.21 -18.40 -12.50
C GLY A 499 -13.93 -18.24 -11.66
N GLY A 500 -13.99 -17.46 -10.56
CA GLY A 500 -12.86 -17.20 -9.66
C GLY A 500 -12.11 -15.93 -10.01
N LEU A 501 -11.14 -15.54 -9.16
CA LEU A 501 -10.25 -14.42 -9.50
C LEU A 501 -9.35 -14.81 -10.69
N PRO A 502 -9.16 -13.92 -11.67
CA PRO A 502 -8.28 -14.19 -12.79
C PRO A 502 -6.81 -14.20 -12.36
N TRP A 503 -6.03 -15.13 -12.92
CA TRP A 503 -4.57 -15.15 -12.83
C TRP A 503 -3.95 -14.30 -13.92
N SER A 504 -3.03 -13.41 -13.56
CA SER A 504 -2.20 -12.67 -14.53
C SER A 504 -0.76 -13.18 -14.54
N PHE A 505 -0.02 -12.85 -15.60
CA PHE A 505 1.42 -13.13 -15.66
C PHE A 505 2.18 -12.45 -14.50
N GLY A 506 1.80 -11.21 -14.16
CA GLY A 506 2.36 -10.46 -13.03
C GLY A 506 2.12 -11.17 -11.70
N GLN A 507 0.92 -11.74 -11.50
CA GLN A 507 0.58 -12.49 -10.29
C GLN A 507 1.40 -13.76 -10.10
N LEU A 508 1.65 -14.54 -11.17
CA LEU A 508 2.52 -15.72 -11.09
C LEU A 508 3.96 -15.31 -10.75
N THR A 509 4.41 -14.22 -11.35
CA THR A 509 5.74 -13.64 -11.07
C THR A 509 5.86 -13.19 -9.62
N ALA A 510 4.82 -12.58 -9.05
CA ALA A 510 4.80 -12.14 -7.65
C ALA A 510 4.97 -13.30 -6.66
N VAL A 511 4.34 -14.45 -6.93
CA VAL A 511 4.51 -15.66 -6.09
C VAL A 511 5.90 -16.26 -6.25
N ALA A 512 6.45 -16.24 -7.47
CA ALA A 512 7.75 -16.84 -7.77
C ALA A 512 8.94 -16.16 -7.05
N VAL A 513 8.79 -14.91 -6.58
CA VAL A 513 9.81 -14.19 -5.80
C VAL A 513 10.25 -14.96 -4.56
N TRP A 514 9.39 -15.80 -3.99
CA TRP A 514 9.68 -16.57 -2.77
C TRP A 514 10.41 -17.89 -3.03
N PHE A 515 10.38 -18.41 -4.26
CA PHE A 515 11.02 -19.68 -4.58
C PHE A 515 12.54 -19.68 -4.34
N PRO A 516 13.31 -18.66 -4.79
CA PRO A 516 14.75 -18.61 -4.51
C PRO A 516 15.08 -18.62 -3.02
N VAL A 517 14.28 -17.93 -2.19
CA VAL A 517 14.47 -17.89 -0.74
C VAL A 517 14.33 -19.28 -0.12
N VAL A 518 13.24 -19.99 -0.48
CA VAL A 518 12.97 -21.34 0.02
C VAL A 518 14.03 -22.34 -0.48
N PHE A 519 14.38 -22.28 -1.76
CA PHE A 519 15.37 -23.20 -2.33
C PHE A 519 16.78 -22.98 -1.77
N LYS A 520 17.20 -21.72 -1.56
CA LYS A 520 18.48 -21.43 -0.90
C LYS A 520 18.51 -21.94 0.54
N PHE A 521 17.42 -21.79 1.29
CA PHE A 521 17.34 -22.36 2.64
C PHE A 521 17.51 -23.89 2.64
N LEU A 522 16.78 -24.58 1.75
CA LEU A 522 16.89 -26.04 1.61
C LEU A 522 18.30 -26.46 1.17
N TYR A 523 18.93 -25.68 0.29
CA TYR A 523 20.31 -25.89 -0.14
C TYR A 523 21.30 -25.77 1.03
N TYR A 524 21.22 -24.68 1.81
CA TYR A 524 22.07 -24.42 2.97
C TYR A 524 21.88 -25.43 4.11
N CYS A 525 20.71 -26.07 4.20
CA CYS A 525 20.47 -27.12 5.18
C CYS A 525 20.89 -28.52 4.69
N GLY A 526 20.83 -28.79 3.38
CA GLY A 526 20.79 -30.16 2.86
C GLY A 526 21.96 -30.60 1.99
N VAL A 527 22.62 -29.69 1.27
CA VAL A 527 23.43 -30.07 0.10
C VAL A 527 24.91 -29.73 0.23
N GLU A 528 25.28 -28.57 0.77
CA GLU A 528 26.69 -28.11 0.74
C GLU A 528 27.07 -27.25 1.96
N ASP A 529 28.38 -27.13 2.23
CA ASP A 529 28.96 -26.19 3.20
C ASP A 529 28.86 -24.73 2.69
N GLY A 530 27.70 -24.34 2.15
CA GLY A 530 27.48 -23.04 1.48
C GLY A 530 27.56 -21.82 2.41
N VAL A 531 27.48 -22.04 3.71
CA VAL A 531 27.79 -21.03 4.74
C VAL A 531 29.29 -20.71 4.73
N GLN A 532 30.14 -21.73 4.56
CA GLN A 532 31.60 -21.57 4.54
C GLN A 532 32.05 -20.73 3.34
N ALA A 533 31.39 -20.86 2.17
CA ALA A 533 31.71 -20.04 1.00
C ALA A 533 31.34 -18.54 1.14
N ARG A 534 30.38 -18.18 2.02
CA ARG A 534 30.03 -16.78 2.33
C ARG A 534 30.97 -16.22 3.40
N ILE A 535 31.28 -17.01 4.43
CA ILE A 535 32.25 -16.67 5.49
C ILE A 535 33.67 -16.56 4.91
N ASP A 536 34.11 -17.50 4.09
CA ASP A 536 35.44 -17.49 3.43
C ASP A 536 35.58 -16.24 2.54
N LYS A 537 34.50 -15.73 1.94
CA LYS A 537 34.56 -14.49 1.15
C LYS A 537 34.81 -13.26 2.01
N ASP A 538 34.14 -13.14 3.16
CA ASP A 538 34.29 -12.00 4.06
C ASP A 538 35.61 -12.09 4.86
N GLU A 539 36.04 -13.29 5.25
CA GLU A 539 37.32 -13.54 5.92
C GLU A 539 38.52 -13.31 4.98
N TYR A 540 38.40 -13.67 3.70
CA TYR A 540 39.42 -13.38 2.68
C TYR A 540 39.54 -11.88 2.35
N VAL A 541 38.45 -11.13 2.47
CA VAL A 541 38.45 -9.66 2.29
C VAL A 541 39.04 -8.94 3.51
N VAL A 542 38.76 -9.41 4.72
CA VAL A 542 39.36 -8.85 5.96
C VAL A 542 40.85 -9.15 6.04
N SER A 543 41.27 -10.39 5.73
CA SER A 543 42.68 -10.78 5.73
C SER A 543 43.50 -9.94 4.73
N ARG A 544 43.00 -9.71 3.51
CA ARG A 544 43.70 -8.89 2.51
C ARG A 544 43.80 -7.42 2.93
N ARG A 545 42.81 -6.89 3.67
CA ARG A 545 42.83 -5.51 4.19
C ARG A 545 43.84 -5.37 5.33
N GLU A 546 43.90 -6.33 6.24
CA GLU A 546 44.90 -6.35 7.33
C GLU A 546 46.32 -6.53 6.78
N THR A 547 46.50 -7.37 5.75
CA THR A 547 47.80 -7.57 5.09
C THR A 547 48.25 -6.31 4.34
N ALA A 548 47.32 -5.61 3.69
CA ALA A 548 47.61 -4.32 3.03
C ALA A 548 47.91 -3.21 4.04
N ILE A 549 47.30 -3.22 5.22
CA ILE A 549 47.60 -2.24 6.30
C ILE A 549 48.96 -2.53 6.94
N SER A 550 49.32 -3.81 7.15
CA SER A 550 50.64 -4.19 7.66
C SER A 550 51.76 -3.88 6.66
N GLU A 551 51.55 -4.15 5.36
CA GLU A 551 52.53 -3.78 4.32
C GLU A 551 52.70 -2.26 4.20
N PHE A 552 51.63 -1.48 4.37
CA PHE A 552 51.71 -0.02 4.36
C PHE A 552 52.40 0.55 5.61
N GLN A 553 52.27 -0.12 6.77
CA GLN A 553 52.99 0.26 7.99
C GLN A 553 54.47 -0.10 7.94
N ASP A 554 54.83 -1.29 7.44
CA ASP A 554 56.23 -1.70 7.23
C ASP A 554 56.96 -0.79 6.23
N SER A 555 56.26 -0.36 5.17
CA SER A 555 56.84 0.58 4.18
C SER A 555 57.13 1.99 4.72
N LYS A 556 56.45 2.39 5.81
CA LYS A 556 56.68 3.67 6.50
C LYS A 556 57.80 3.59 7.52
N GLU A 557 58.00 2.42 8.12
CA GLU A 557 59.06 2.19 9.12
C GLU A 557 60.43 1.97 8.44
N SER A 558 60.46 1.41 7.23
CA SER A 558 61.70 1.27 6.43
C SER A 558 62.27 2.58 5.87
N THR A 559 61.49 3.67 5.83
CA THR A 559 61.97 5.00 5.39
C THR A 559 62.74 5.77 6.46
N SER A 560 62.75 5.32 7.71
CA SER A 560 63.49 6.01 8.80
C SER A 560 64.98 5.66 8.88
N GLU A 561 65.44 4.61 8.20
CA GLU A 561 66.83 4.14 8.27
C GLU A 561 67.69 4.61 7.07
N GLY A 562 67.05 5.04 5.97
CA GLY A 562 67.71 5.63 4.80
C GLY A 562 68.17 7.09 4.99
N ASP A 563 67.47 7.87 5.83
CA ASP A 563 67.79 9.28 6.07
C ASP A 563 69.01 9.50 6.98
N ARG A 564 69.48 8.47 7.71
CA ARG A 564 70.71 8.54 8.51
C ARG A 564 71.99 8.20 7.73
N LEU A 565 71.87 7.65 6.52
CA LEU A 565 73.02 7.28 5.67
C LEU A 565 73.39 8.35 4.64
N ILE A 566 72.49 9.31 4.38
CA ILE A 566 72.71 10.41 3.42
C ILE A 566 73.40 11.62 4.08
N GLU A 567 73.31 11.77 5.40
CA GLU A 567 73.93 12.89 6.14
C GLU A 567 75.45 12.69 6.42
N LEU A 568 75.97 11.47 6.29
CA LEU A 568 77.39 11.14 6.52
C LEU A 568 78.28 11.18 5.26
N VAL A 569 77.70 11.32 4.06
CA VAL A 569 78.45 11.39 2.78
C VAL A 569 78.53 12.84 2.23
N SER A 570 77.73 13.77 2.75
CA SER A 570 77.68 15.17 2.28
C SER A 570 78.78 16.10 2.85
N ALA A 571 79.66 15.60 3.71
CA ALA A 571 80.75 16.39 4.32
C ALA A 571 82.14 16.00 3.78
N SER A 572 82.30 15.84 2.46
CA SER A 572 83.63 15.84 1.84
C SER A 572 83.54 16.09 0.34
N LYS A 573 84.21 17.16 -0.12
CA LYS A 573 84.51 17.56 -1.50
C LYS A 573 83.57 18.57 -2.19
N THR A 574 83.75 19.81 -1.76
CA THR A 574 84.00 20.95 -2.67
C THR A 574 85.21 20.69 -3.57
N THR A 575 85.08 20.94 -4.89
CA THR A 575 85.99 21.70 -5.80
C THR A 575 86.08 21.16 -7.24
N SER A 576 85.94 22.10 -8.19
CA SER A 576 86.37 22.10 -9.62
C SER A 576 85.69 21.10 -10.57
N GLY A 577 85.32 21.43 -11.81
CA GLY A 577 85.50 22.62 -12.64
C GLY A 577 85.35 22.23 -14.12
N LEU A 578 84.87 23.18 -14.92
CA LEU A 578 85.03 23.35 -16.38
C LEU A 578 84.46 22.32 -17.40
N GLU A 579 83.69 22.89 -18.34
CA GLU A 579 83.72 22.73 -19.81
C GLU A 579 83.81 21.30 -20.39
N ARG A 580 82.88 20.86 -21.24
CA ARG A 580 82.46 21.46 -22.51
C ARG A 580 81.16 20.81 -23.00
#